data_AF-A0A3S2DTU3-F1
#
_entry.id   AF-A0A3S2DTU3-F1
#
_cell.length_a   1.000
_cell.length_b   1.000
_cell.length_c   1.000
_cell.angle_alpha   90.00
_cell.angle_beta   90.00
_cell.angle_gamma   90.00
#
_symmetry.space_group_name_H-M   'P 1'
#
loop_
_entity.id
_entity.type
_entity.pdbx_description
1 polymer ?
#
loop_
_entity_poly.entity_id
_entity_poly.type
_entity_poly.pdbx_seq_one_letter_code
_entity_poly.pdbx_strand_id
1 'polypeptide(L)'
;MRYRHFLKLFSAGTIALSVVAGPALANPVVVFDLGSGKILQHQDAFKRWYPASLSKLMTAYVTFRAIAAGEVQLDSPIRVTKHSAAEPPSKMGFKPGSVMRLDNALKMMLVKSANDIATAVGENVGGSQAAFADRMNAEATRL
;
A
#
# COMPACT_ATOMS: atom_id res chain seq x y z
N MET A 1 -8.32 -58.55 2.34
CA MET A 1 -6.96 -58.19 1.86
C MET A 1 -6.88 -56.82 1.15
N ARG A 2 -7.73 -55.82 1.49
CA ARG A 2 -7.83 -54.55 0.71
C ARG A 2 -7.49 -53.25 1.47
N TYR A 3 -7.16 -53.33 2.76
CA TYR A 3 -6.94 -52.14 3.59
C TYR A 3 -5.46 -51.70 3.70
N ARG A 4 -4.51 -52.63 3.52
CA ARG A 4 -3.07 -52.38 3.69
C ARG A 4 -2.42 -51.63 2.52
N HIS A 5 -3.08 -51.52 1.37
CA HIS A 5 -2.59 -50.74 0.23
C HIS A 5 -3.06 -49.28 0.28
N PHE A 6 -4.23 -49.01 0.86
CA PHE A 6 -4.76 -47.66 1.03
C PHE A 6 -3.90 -46.82 1.99
N LEU A 7 -3.44 -47.42 3.10
CA LEU A 7 -2.57 -46.74 4.07
C LEU A 7 -1.17 -46.41 3.52
N LYS A 8 -0.62 -47.25 2.63
CA LYS A 8 0.70 -47.02 2.01
C LYS A 8 0.67 -45.90 0.96
N LEU A 9 -0.42 -45.79 0.20
CA LEU A 9 -0.63 -44.71 -0.78
C LEU A 9 -0.86 -43.35 -0.09
N PHE A 10 -1.55 -43.33 1.04
CA PHE A 10 -1.79 -42.09 1.80
C PHE A 10 -0.51 -41.53 2.45
N SER A 11 0.38 -42.42 2.93
CA SER A 11 1.63 -42.05 3.60
C SER A 11 2.72 -41.58 2.63
N ALA A 12 2.74 -42.11 1.40
CA ALA A 12 3.68 -41.67 0.36
C ALA A 12 3.32 -40.28 -0.20
N GLY A 13 2.04 -39.94 -0.28
CA GLY A 13 1.58 -38.62 -0.75
C GLY A 13 1.90 -37.47 0.21
N THR A 14 1.93 -37.73 1.52
CA THR A 14 2.22 -36.68 2.54
C THR A 14 3.70 -36.34 2.62
N ILE A 15 4.60 -37.30 2.39
CA ILE A 15 6.05 -37.06 2.38
C ILE A 15 6.46 -36.31 1.11
N ALA A 16 5.82 -36.58 -0.04
CA ALA A 16 6.11 -35.88 -1.30
C ALA A 16 5.73 -34.39 -1.28
N LEU A 17 4.68 -34.01 -0.54
CA LEU A 17 4.22 -32.61 -0.49
C LEU A 17 5.16 -31.69 0.30
N SER A 18 5.93 -32.24 1.26
CA SER A 18 6.83 -31.46 2.12
C SER A 18 8.15 -31.08 1.42
N VAL A 19 8.50 -31.78 0.34
CA VAL A 19 9.77 -31.57 -0.41
C VAL A 19 9.63 -30.48 -1.50
N VAL A 20 8.40 -30.06 -1.82
CA VAL A 20 8.12 -29.06 -2.89
C VAL A 20 7.90 -27.64 -2.34
N ALA A 21 7.89 -27.46 -1.01
CA ALA A 21 7.81 -26.14 -0.39
C ALA A 21 9.19 -25.45 -0.41
N GLY A 22 9.58 -24.89 -1.57
CA GLY A 22 10.70 -23.95 -1.64
C GLY A 22 10.41 -22.66 -0.83
N PRO A 23 11.43 -21.91 -0.43
CA PRO A 23 11.23 -20.65 0.28
C PRO A 23 10.38 -19.70 -0.57
N ALA A 24 9.41 -19.04 0.05
CA ALA A 24 8.70 -17.94 -0.58
C ALA A 24 9.70 -16.81 -0.88
N LEU A 25 9.92 -16.52 -2.16
CA LEU A 25 10.83 -15.45 -2.58
C LEU A 25 10.09 -14.11 -2.52
N ALA A 26 10.47 -13.24 -1.57
CA ALA A 26 9.90 -11.91 -1.38
C ALA A 26 10.67 -10.84 -2.19
N ASN A 27 10.62 -10.94 -3.52
CA ASN A 27 11.27 -9.99 -4.43
C ASN A 27 10.28 -9.00 -5.04
N PRO A 28 10.70 -7.75 -5.31
CA PRO A 28 12.04 -7.18 -5.06
C PRO A 28 12.27 -6.82 -3.58
N VAL A 29 13.54 -6.80 -3.15
CA VAL A 29 13.94 -6.44 -1.78
C VAL A 29 15.17 -5.53 -1.78
N VAL A 30 15.18 -4.58 -0.85
CA VAL A 30 16.32 -3.72 -0.53
C VAL A 30 16.42 -3.59 0.98
N VAL A 31 17.64 -3.74 1.50
CA VAL A 31 18.00 -3.44 2.89
C VAL A 31 19.11 -2.40 2.85
N PHE A 32 18.93 -1.32 3.59
CA PHE A 32 19.89 -0.23 3.64
C PHE A 32 20.01 0.31 5.06
N ASP A 33 21.17 0.88 5.37
CA ASP A 33 21.39 1.61 6.61
C ASP A 33 20.81 3.02 6.49
N LEU A 34 19.93 3.41 7.42
CA LEU A 34 19.23 4.71 7.35
C LEU A 34 20.18 5.89 7.58
N GLY A 35 21.21 5.74 8.43
CA GLY A 35 22.11 6.85 8.78
C GLY A 35 23.07 7.22 7.65
N SER A 36 23.62 6.22 6.98
CA SER A 36 24.59 6.39 5.89
C SER A 36 23.98 6.31 4.48
N GLY A 37 22.77 5.76 4.34
CA GLY A 37 22.17 5.42 3.05
C GLY A 37 22.82 4.23 2.35
N LYS A 38 23.77 3.53 3.00
CA LYS A 38 24.48 2.40 2.40
C LYS A 38 23.54 1.22 2.16
N ILE A 39 23.49 0.72 0.93
CA ILE A 39 22.82 -0.55 0.63
C ILE A 39 23.60 -1.70 1.27
N LEU A 40 22.93 -2.45 2.14
CA LEU A 40 23.49 -3.61 2.83
C LEU A 40 23.23 -4.90 2.06
N GLN A 41 22.05 -5.02 1.44
CA GLN A 41 21.64 -6.14 0.60
C GLN A 41 20.54 -5.72 -0.36
N HIS A 42 20.49 -6.31 -1.56
CA HIS A 42 19.33 -6.17 -2.42
C HIS A 42 19.16 -7.35 -3.38
N GLN A 43 17.94 -7.53 -3.89
CA GLN A 43 17.61 -8.43 -4.99
C GLN A 43 16.53 -7.77 -5.85
N ASP A 44 16.78 -7.67 -7.17
CA ASP A 44 15.88 -7.03 -8.14
C ASP A 44 15.45 -5.59 -7.78
N ALA A 45 16.28 -4.85 -7.02
CA ALA A 45 15.95 -3.50 -6.52
C ALA A 45 15.49 -2.51 -7.59
N PHE A 46 16.06 -2.61 -8.79
CA PHE A 46 15.78 -1.71 -9.91
C PHE A 46 14.74 -2.27 -10.89
N LYS A 47 14.21 -3.47 -10.62
CA LYS A 47 13.17 -4.08 -11.43
C LYS A 47 11.86 -3.34 -11.20
N ARG A 48 11.22 -2.90 -12.28
CA ARG A 48 9.86 -2.33 -12.20
C ARG A 48 8.90 -3.38 -11.66
N TRP A 49 8.11 -3.00 -10.67
CA TRP A 49 7.19 -3.88 -9.98
C TRP A 49 5.90 -3.14 -9.63
N TYR A 50 4.82 -3.90 -9.39
CA TYR A 50 3.56 -3.33 -8.93
C TYR A 50 3.65 -3.09 -7.42
N PRO A 51 3.64 -1.83 -6.94
CA PRO A 51 3.83 -1.51 -5.52
C PRO A 51 2.63 -1.85 -4.64
N ALA A 52 1.46 -2.13 -5.25
CA ALA A 52 0.20 -2.27 -4.55
C ALA A 52 -0.01 -1.11 -3.55
N SER A 53 -0.32 -1.42 -2.29
CA SER A 53 -0.55 -0.38 -1.27
C SER A 53 0.69 0.41 -0.84
N LEU A 54 1.92 0.03 -1.25
CA LEU A 54 3.09 0.87 -1.01
C LEU A 54 2.96 2.24 -1.70
N SER A 55 2.14 2.37 -2.75
CA SER A 55 1.82 3.67 -3.36
C SER A 55 1.29 4.70 -2.36
N LYS A 56 0.62 4.25 -1.29
CA LYS A 56 0.10 5.15 -0.24
C LYS A 56 1.20 5.85 0.56
N LEU A 57 2.43 5.33 0.55
CA LEU A 57 3.59 6.04 1.12
C LEU A 57 3.88 7.31 0.34
N MET A 58 3.80 7.27 -1.01
CA MET A 58 3.93 8.48 -1.83
C MET A 58 2.74 9.42 -1.65
N THR A 59 1.51 8.89 -1.52
CA THR A 59 0.33 9.71 -1.17
C THR A 59 0.55 10.47 0.15
N ALA A 60 1.04 9.79 1.18
CA ALA A 60 1.35 10.42 2.46
C ALA A 60 2.50 11.43 2.32
N TYR A 61 3.57 11.08 1.61
CA TYR A 61 4.72 11.97 1.38
C TYR A 61 4.29 13.30 0.74
N VAL A 62 3.57 13.25 -0.38
CA VAL A 62 3.07 14.46 -1.06
C VAL A 62 2.12 15.25 -0.16
N THR A 63 1.29 14.58 0.64
CA THR A 63 0.41 15.26 1.60
C THR A 63 1.21 15.96 2.69
N PHE A 64 2.28 15.35 3.21
CA PHE A 64 3.16 16.00 4.18
C PHE A 64 3.93 17.18 3.57
N ARG A 65 4.31 17.10 2.29
CA ARG A 65 4.88 18.24 1.55
C ARG A 65 3.89 19.40 1.46
N ALA A 66 2.63 19.12 1.15
CA ALA A 66 1.56 20.13 1.13
C ALA A 66 1.33 20.75 2.52
N ILE A 67 1.41 19.96 3.60
CA ILE A 67 1.38 20.46 4.97
C ILE A 67 2.57 21.39 5.25
N ALA A 68 3.78 20.95 4.90
CA ALA A 68 5.00 21.74 5.11
C ALA A 68 5.02 23.04 4.30
N ALA A 69 4.36 23.06 3.13
CA ALA A 69 4.18 24.24 2.29
C ALA A 69 3.04 25.16 2.76
N GLY A 70 2.25 24.76 3.77
CA GLY A 70 1.11 25.52 4.27
C GLY A 70 -0.13 25.48 3.36
N GLU A 71 -0.17 24.59 2.37
CA GLU A 71 -1.34 24.42 1.48
C GLU A 71 -2.54 23.81 2.24
N VAL A 72 -2.24 22.93 3.19
CA VAL A 72 -3.22 22.26 4.07
C VAL A 72 -2.62 22.11 5.48
N GLN A 73 -3.45 21.79 6.46
CA GLN A 73 -3.07 21.56 7.84
C GLN A 73 -3.68 20.24 8.34
N LEU A 74 -3.17 19.69 9.44
CA LEU A 74 -3.68 18.43 10.00
C LEU A 74 -5.17 18.47 10.39
N ASP A 75 -5.70 19.66 10.65
CA ASP A 75 -7.11 19.90 10.92
C ASP A 75 -7.96 20.20 9.67
N SER A 76 -7.33 20.32 8.49
CA SER A 76 -8.05 20.59 7.24
C SER A 76 -9.12 19.52 6.96
N PRO A 77 -10.29 19.94 6.44
CA PRO A 77 -11.39 19.03 6.17
C PRO A 77 -11.11 18.17 4.93
N ILE A 78 -11.21 16.85 5.08
CA ILE A 78 -11.19 15.88 3.98
C ILE A 78 -12.61 15.39 3.76
N ARG A 79 -13.17 15.74 2.60
CA ARG A 79 -14.50 15.32 2.18
C ARG A 79 -14.43 14.02 1.39
N VAL A 80 -15.21 13.03 1.81
CA VAL A 80 -15.42 11.80 1.06
C VAL A 80 -16.34 12.09 -0.12
N THR A 81 -15.84 11.90 -1.33
CA THR A 81 -16.60 12.05 -2.57
C THR A 81 -17.33 10.75 -2.94
N LYS A 82 -18.20 10.81 -3.96
CA LYS A 82 -18.81 9.59 -4.53
C LYS A 82 -17.74 8.68 -5.14
N HIS A 83 -16.72 9.27 -5.75
CA HIS A 83 -15.63 8.54 -6.41
C HIS A 83 -14.76 7.82 -5.38
N SER A 84 -14.23 8.53 -4.38
CA SER A 84 -13.46 7.90 -3.28
C SER A 84 -14.24 6.82 -2.53
N ALA A 85 -15.54 7.02 -2.22
CA ALA A 85 -16.34 5.99 -1.56
C ALA A 85 -16.55 4.71 -2.42
N ALA A 86 -16.44 4.83 -3.74
CA ALA A 86 -16.59 3.74 -4.69
C ALA A 86 -15.34 2.86 -4.83
N GLU A 87 -14.21 3.26 -4.23
CA GLU A 87 -12.99 2.46 -4.23
C GLU A 87 -13.23 1.04 -3.68
N PRO A 88 -12.55 0.02 -4.23
CA PRO A 88 -12.64 -1.35 -3.74
C PRO A 88 -12.00 -1.48 -2.34
N PRO A 89 -12.40 -2.47 -1.52
CA PRO A 89 -11.74 -2.76 -0.24
C PRO A 89 -10.24 -3.02 -0.39
N SER A 90 -9.37 -2.72 0.58
CA SER A 90 -9.58 -2.24 1.95
C SER A 90 -10.15 -0.82 2.02
N LYS A 91 -11.16 -0.57 2.86
CA LYS A 91 -11.78 0.76 3.01
C LYS A 91 -12.43 1.00 4.38
N MET A 92 -12.75 2.26 4.69
CA MET A 92 -13.45 2.65 5.91
C MET A 92 -14.98 2.67 5.74
N GLY A 93 -15.48 2.93 4.53
CA GLY A 93 -16.90 2.83 4.21
C GLY A 93 -17.74 4.03 4.64
N PHE A 94 -17.13 5.22 4.76
CA PHE A 94 -17.88 6.46 4.99
C PHE A 94 -18.80 6.78 3.80
N LYS A 95 -19.97 7.36 4.10
CA LYS A 95 -20.91 7.79 3.06
C LYS A 95 -20.36 9.01 2.29
N PRO A 96 -20.62 9.16 0.98
CA PRO A 96 -20.32 10.39 0.26
C PRO A 96 -20.89 11.61 0.98
N GLY A 97 -20.10 12.67 1.05
CA GLY A 97 -20.42 13.90 1.79
C GLY A 97 -19.89 13.92 3.23
N SER A 98 -19.49 12.78 3.80
CA SER A 98 -18.83 12.72 5.12
C SER A 98 -17.55 13.56 5.11
N VAL A 99 -17.25 14.19 6.24
CA VAL A 99 -16.05 15.02 6.42
C VAL A 99 -15.29 14.56 7.65
N MET A 100 -13.96 14.49 7.54
CA MET A 100 -13.06 14.19 8.65
C MET A 100 -11.83 15.08 8.60
N ARG A 101 -11.10 15.20 9.70
CA ARG A 101 -9.81 15.90 9.73
C ARG A 101 -8.75 15.13 8.94
N LEU A 102 -7.86 15.83 8.27
CA LEU A 102 -6.73 15.24 7.54
C LEU A 102 -5.89 14.31 8.42
N ASP A 103 -5.66 14.66 9.68
CA ASP A 103 -5.01 13.80 10.67
C ASP A 103 -5.65 12.41 10.78
N ASN A 104 -6.97 12.36 10.91
CA ASN A 104 -7.73 11.10 10.97
C ASN A 104 -7.64 10.35 9.64
N ALA A 105 -7.71 11.06 8.51
CA ALA A 105 -7.60 10.46 7.19
C ALA A 105 -6.22 9.80 6.98
N LEU A 106 -5.13 10.49 7.35
CA LEU A 106 -3.77 9.96 7.29
C LEU A 106 -3.61 8.70 8.14
N LYS A 107 -4.14 8.69 9.37
CA LYS A 107 -4.13 7.51 10.24
C LYS A 107 -4.89 6.34 9.64
N MET A 108 -6.11 6.56 9.14
CA MET A 108 -6.91 5.51 8.50
C MET A 108 -6.23 4.95 7.24
N MET A 109 -5.63 5.82 6.43
CA MET A 109 -4.88 5.44 5.24
C MET A 109 -3.62 4.64 5.60
N LEU A 110 -2.81 5.09 6.56
CA LEU A 110 -1.52 4.45 6.86
C LEU A 110 -1.66 3.19 7.71
N VAL A 111 -2.65 3.11 8.60
CA VAL A 111 -2.84 1.96 9.51
C VAL A 111 -3.69 0.87 8.85
N LYS A 112 -4.81 1.22 8.20
CA LYS A 112 -5.71 0.23 7.56
C LYS A 112 -5.42 0.05 6.07
N SER A 113 -4.56 0.87 5.48
CA SER A 113 -4.38 0.93 4.03
C SER A 113 -5.70 1.21 3.28
N ALA A 114 -6.58 2.04 3.87
CA ALA A 114 -7.91 2.31 3.32
C ALA A 114 -7.84 3.08 1.99
N ASN A 115 -8.35 2.48 0.92
CA ASN A 115 -8.34 3.00 -0.45
C ASN A 115 -9.26 4.22 -0.60
N ASP A 116 -10.48 4.14 -0.04
CA ASP A 116 -11.43 5.25 -0.06
C ASP A 116 -10.84 6.51 0.57
N ILE A 117 -10.13 6.35 1.69
CA ILE A 117 -9.47 7.47 2.35
C ILE A 117 -8.26 7.97 1.56
N ALA A 118 -7.47 7.09 0.96
CA ALA A 118 -6.34 7.50 0.10
C ALA A 118 -6.81 8.35 -1.09
N THR A 119 -7.86 7.92 -1.78
CA THR A 119 -8.45 8.66 -2.90
C THR A 119 -9.06 9.98 -2.42
N ALA A 120 -9.77 9.99 -1.27
CA ALA A 120 -10.31 11.22 -0.70
C ALA A 120 -9.20 12.22 -0.34
N VAL A 121 -8.10 11.79 0.27
CA VAL A 121 -6.95 12.65 0.55
C VAL A 121 -6.38 13.23 -0.76
N GLY A 122 -6.15 12.38 -1.77
CA GLY A 122 -5.64 12.83 -3.06
C GLY A 122 -6.53 13.87 -3.73
N GLU A 123 -7.85 13.66 -3.74
CA GLU A 123 -8.81 14.61 -4.31
C GLU A 123 -8.86 15.94 -3.56
N ASN A 124 -8.84 15.92 -2.22
CA ASN A 124 -8.94 17.15 -1.43
C ASN A 124 -7.63 17.96 -1.45
N VAL A 125 -6.47 17.30 -1.52
CA VAL A 125 -5.15 17.97 -1.54
C VAL A 125 -4.75 18.38 -2.96
N GLY A 126 -5.01 17.54 -3.96
CA GLY A 126 -4.63 17.78 -5.35
C GLY A 126 -5.72 18.42 -6.21
N GLY A 127 -6.94 18.59 -5.69
CA GLY A 127 -8.12 19.06 -6.42
C GLY A 127 -8.81 17.96 -7.27
N SER A 128 -8.08 16.93 -7.66
CA SER A 128 -8.60 15.71 -8.29
C SER A 128 -7.61 14.56 -8.11
N GLN A 129 -8.07 13.31 -8.30
CA GLN A 129 -7.16 12.14 -8.27
C GLN A 129 -6.08 12.26 -9.35
N ALA A 130 -6.42 12.71 -10.56
CA ALA A 130 -5.47 12.86 -11.67
C ALA A 130 -4.39 13.90 -11.36
N ALA A 131 -4.80 15.11 -10.94
CA ALA A 131 -3.85 16.16 -10.57
C ALA A 131 -2.97 15.77 -9.37
N PHE A 132 -3.51 14.98 -8.43
CA PHE A 132 -2.72 14.44 -7.34
C PHE A 132 -1.72 13.38 -7.82
N ALA A 133 -2.10 12.50 -8.75
CA ALA A 133 -1.19 11.54 -9.35
C ALA A 133 -0.04 12.24 -10.11
N ASP A 134 -0.31 13.36 -10.80
CA ASP A 134 0.72 14.17 -11.43
C ASP A 134 1.70 14.73 -10.39
N ARG A 135 1.21 15.22 -9.25
CA ARG A 135 2.06 15.64 -8.11
C ARG A 135 2.90 14.48 -7.57
N MET A 136 2.33 13.28 -7.43
CA MET A 136 3.06 12.08 -7.01
C MET A 136 4.19 11.72 -7.97
N ASN A 137 3.95 11.79 -9.29
CA ASN A 137 4.95 11.48 -10.30
C ASN A 137 6.05 12.55 -10.38
N ALA A 138 5.68 13.83 -10.24
CA ALA A 138 6.64 14.93 -10.16
C ALA A 138 7.55 14.76 -8.94
N GLU A 139 6.98 14.41 -7.79
CA GLU A 139 7.75 14.16 -6.57
C GLU A 139 8.66 12.93 -6.69
N ALA A 140 8.18 11.85 -7.30
CA ALA A 140 8.99 10.67 -7.58
C ALA A 140 10.18 10.96 -8.51
N THR A 141 10.06 11.93 -9.43
CA THR A 141 11.15 12.36 -10.31
C THR A 141 12.17 13.25 -9.60
N ARG A 142 11.74 13.96 -8.54
CA ARG A 142 12.57 14.87 -7.75
C ARG A 142 13.47 14.13 -6.74
N LEU A 143 13.02 12.98 -6.24
CA LEU A 143 13.73 12.11 -5.30
C LEU A 143 14.80 11.28 -6.00
#